data_AF-A0A1G7M8B9-F1
#
_entry.id   AF-A0A1G7M8B9-F1
#
_cell.length_a   1.000
_cell.length_b   1.000
_cell.length_c   1.000
_cell.angle_alpha   90.00
_cell.angle_beta   90.00
_cell.angle_gamma   90.00
#
_symmetry.space_group_name_H-M   'P 1'
#
loop_
_entity.id
_entity.type
_entity.pdbx_description
1 polymer ?
#
loop_
_entity_poly.entity_id
_entity_poly.type
_entity_poly.pdbx_seq_one_letter_code
_entity_poly.pdbx_strand_id
1 'polypeptide(L)'
;MNPPHHPPSPPPAAGPGIRLVVTDMDGTLLDGEGRIPEDFWPLLSRMERRGIVFCPASGRQYATLRAQFRRAPADTVFIAENGTYVVQDGRELSSDVLDRDVVTEAVGTVRELSARGADTGTVVCGKRSAYVERTDPAFLAEVRTYYARLEQVEDVTAVDDDLIKLAFYDFGRAEESLAPALKPFGVTHQVVLSGEHWVDVMNPGANKGAAVRGLQGRLGITPDQTVVFGDYLNDLEMMDTATWSFAMANAHPDIRLRARNLAPAHTENGVVSTLAALLGPV
;
A
#
# COMPACT_ATOMS: atom_id res chain seq x y z
N MET A 1 7.07 29.92 -41.85
CA MET A 1 6.34 29.07 -40.89
C MET A 1 7.04 27.73 -40.89
N ASN A 2 7.70 27.36 -39.79
CA ASN A 2 8.41 26.08 -39.68
C ASN A 2 7.40 24.95 -39.46
N PRO A 3 7.63 23.74 -40.02
CA PRO A 3 6.76 22.59 -39.83
C PRO A 3 6.86 22.07 -38.38
N PRO A 4 5.84 21.36 -37.88
CA PRO A 4 5.87 20.80 -36.52
C PRO A 4 6.97 19.74 -36.40
N HIS A 5 7.91 19.99 -35.49
CA HIS A 5 8.90 19.02 -35.05
C HIS A 5 8.25 18.02 -34.09
N HIS A 6 8.09 16.77 -34.54
CA HIS A 6 8.20 15.59 -33.67
C HIS A 6 8.68 14.41 -34.52
N PRO A 7 9.92 13.95 -34.29
CA PRO A 7 10.14 12.52 -34.08
C PRO A 7 11.26 12.26 -33.05
N PRO A 8 11.54 11.01 -32.59
CA PRO A 8 11.07 9.69 -33.08
C PRO A 8 10.52 8.75 -31.97
N SER A 9 9.91 7.62 -32.38
CA SER A 9 9.68 6.43 -31.53
C SER A 9 10.86 5.42 -31.65
N PRO A 10 10.97 4.40 -30.78
CA PRO A 10 12.14 4.09 -29.94
C PRO A 10 13.14 3.09 -30.56
N PRO A 11 14.26 2.77 -29.87
CA PRO A 11 14.99 1.51 -30.05
C PRO A 11 14.71 0.49 -28.92
N PRO A 12 14.52 -0.82 -29.21
CA PRO A 12 14.69 -1.95 -28.27
C PRO A 12 16.17 -2.45 -28.32
N ALA A 13 16.77 -3.28 -27.46
CA ALA A 13 16.47 -4.01 -26.21
C ALA A 13 17.80 -4.55 -25.61
N ALA A 14 17.84 -4.89 -24.31
CA ALA A 14 18.60 -6.00 -23.70
C ALA A 14 18.30 -6.09 -22.18
N GLY A 15 17.28 -6.88 -21.84
CA GLY A 15 16.66 -7.01 -20.50
C GLY A 15 15.13 -7.06 -20.66
N PRO A 16 14.36 -7.66 -19.73
CA PRO A 16 12.91 -7.49 -19.78
C PRO A 16 12.62 -6.00 -19.86
N GLY A 17 11.76 -5.59 -20.79
CA GLY A 17 11.43 -4.18 -21.00
C GLY A 17 10.59 -3.64 -19.84
N ILE A 18 11.16 -3.61 -18.63
CA ILE A 18 10.54 -3.17 -17.40
C ILE A 18 10.17 -1.70 -17.59
N ARG A 19 8.92 -1.37 -17.29
CA ARG A 19 8.38 -0.01 -17.34
C ARG A 19 7.67 0.39 -16.05
N LEU A 20 7.34 -0.56 -15.19
CA LEU A 20 6.71 -0.33 -13.90
C LEU A 20 7.38 -1.17 -12.82
N VAL A 21 7.72 -0.53 -11.71
CA VAL A 21 8.17 -1.17 -10.47
C VAL A 21 7.20 -0.75 -9.37
N VAL A 22 6.54 -1.72 -8.76
CA VAL A 22 5.68 -1.51 -7.60
C VAL A 22 6.31 -2.23 -6.40
N THR A 23 6.31 -1.59 -5.24
CA THR A 23 6.84 -2.23 -4.03
C THR A 23 5.93 -1.94 -2.87
N ASP A 24 5.68 -2.96 -2.06
CA ASP A 24 5.25 -2.73 -0.69
C ASP A 24 6.35 -2.01 0.13
N MET A 25 5.96 -1.46 1.27
CA MET A 25 6.79 -0.67 2.16
C MET A 25 7.26 -1.49 3.36
N ASP A 26 6.37 -1.84 4.27
CA ASP A 26 6.69 -2.42 5.58
C ASP A 26 7.09 -3.89 5.42
N GLY A 27 8.26 -4.30 5.89
CA GLY A 27 8.75 -5.67 5.65
C GLY A 27 9.22 -5.93 4.20
N THR A 28 9.16 -4.91 3.33
CA THR A 28 9.55 -5.00 1.91
C THR A 28 10.62 -3.96 1.52
N LEU A 29 10.25 -2.69 1.27
CA LEU A 29 11.22 -1.65 0.90
C LEU A 29 11.94 -1.05 2.12
N LEU A 30 11.23 -0.90 3.23
CA LEU A 30 11.77 -0.29 4.44
C LEU A 30 12.79 -1.21 5.14
N ASP A 31 13.86 -0.64 5.67
CA ASP A 31 14.87 -1.36 6.45
C ASP A 31 14.33 -1.82 7.82
N GLY A 32 15.18 -2.48 8.62
CA GLY A 32 14.81 -2.93 9.97
C GLY A 32 14.42 -1.81 10.94
N GLU A 33 14.74 -0.56 10.60
CA GLU A 33 14.39 0.63 11.36
C GLU A 33 13.22 1.42 10.74
N GLY A 34 12.53 0.86 9.74
CA GLY A 34 11.37 1.48 9.10
C GLY A 34 11.71 2.65 8.17
N ARG A 35 12.93 2.72 7.65
CA ARG A 35 13.41 3.80 6.77
C ARG A 35 13.60 3.30 5.34
N ILE A 36 13.45 4.20 4.36
CA ILE A 36 13.84 3.90 2.98
C ILE A 36 15.37 3.86 2.91
N PRO A 37 16.00 2.75 2.47
CA PRO A 37 17.45 2.64 2.39
C PRO A 37 18.08 3.75 1.54
N GLU A 38 19.23 4.30 1.94
CA GLU A 38 19.87 5.39 1.18
C GLU A 38 20.26 4.96 -0.25
N ASP A 39 20.60 3.69 -0.45
CA ASP A 39 20.95 3.11 -1.74
C ASP A 39 19.76 3.02 -2.71
N PHE A 40 18.52 3.18 -2.22
CA PHE A 40 17.33 3.23 -3.06
C PHE A 40 17.27 4.50 -3.91
N TRP A 41 17.72 5.66 -3.40
CA TRP A 41 17.54 6.94 -4.11
C TRP A 41 18.32 7.04 -5.43
N PRO A 42 19.61 6.63 -5.50
CA PRO A 42 20.31 6.56 -6.78
C PRO A 42 19.63 5.60 -7.78
N LEU A 43 19.03 4.53 -7.27
CA LEU A 43 18.31 3.54 -8.07
C LEU A 43 17.00 4.11 -8.62
N LEU A 44 16.26 4.88 -7.81
CA LEU A 44 15.09 5.62 -8.26
C LEU A 44 15.45 6.56 -9.41
N SER A 45 16.47 7.40 -9.25
CA SER A 45 16.90 8.32 -10.31
C SER A 45 17.35 7.61 -11.59
N ARG A 46 17.85 6.38 -11.46
CA ARG A 46 18.21 5.55 -12.60
C ARG A 46 16.98 5.01 -13.32
N MET A 47 15.96 4.56 -12.59
CA MET A 47 14.68 4.14 -13.14
C MET A 47 14.02 5.28 -13.92
N GLU A 48 14.04 6.49 -13.37
CA GLU A 48 13.51 7.70 -14.03
C GLU A 48 14.20 7.98 -15.37
N ARG A 49 15.55 7.96 -15.42
CA ARG A 49 16.30 8.16 -16.66
C ARG A 49 16.00 7.12 -17.74
N ARG A 50 15.48 5.95 -17.34
CA ARG A 50 15.07 4.86 -18.24
C ARG A 50 13.58 4.88 -18.56
N GLY A 51 12.83 5.85 -18.05
CA GLY A 51 11.38 5.93 -18.24
C GLY A 51 10.62 4.81 -17.51
N ILE A 52 11.19 4.28 -16.43
CA ILE A 52 10.56 3.27 -15.57
C ILE A 52 9.82 4.00 -14.46
N VAL A 53 8.51 3.78 -14.38
CA VAL A 53 7.66 4.32 -13.32
C VAL A 53 7.89 3.51 -12.05
N PHE A 54 8.20 4.19 -10.96
CA PHE A 54 8.23 3.62 -9.62
C PHE A 54 6.97 4.01 -8.86
N CYS A 55 6.36 3.06 -8.15
CA CYS A 55 5.13 3.26 -7.39
C CYS A 55 5.18 2.51 -6.05
N PRO A 56 5.30 3.18 -4.89
CA PRO A 56 5.05 2.51 -3.62
C PRO A 56 3.56 2.14 -3.50
N ALA A 57 3.29 0.93 -3.00
CA ALA A 57 1.94 0.39 -2.76
C ALA A 57 1.80 -0.13 -1.34
N SER A 58 1.07 0.57 -0.47
CA SER A 58 1.06 0.27 0.97
C SER A 58 -0.32 0.41 1.59
N GLY A 59 -0.51 -0.22 2.76
CA GLY A 59 -1.63 0.07 3.66
C GLY A 59 -1.54 1.46 4.31
N ARG A 60 -0.38 2.11 4.26
CA ARG A 60 -0.15 3.45 4.82
C ARG A 60 -0.99 4.53 4.14
N GLN A 61 -1.28 5.58 4.91
CA GLN A 61 -1.93 6.79 4.42
C GLN A 61 -1.09 7.49 3.33
N TYR A 62 -1.77 8.08 2.35
CA TYR A 62 -1.11 8.88 1.31
C TYR A 62 -0.19 9.95 1.88
N ALA A 63 -0.62 10.67 2.93
CA ALA A 63 0.19 11.71 3.56
C ALA A 63 1.49 11.14 4.17
N THR A 64 1.43 9.94 4.76
CA THR A 64 2.59 9.21 5.29
C THR A 64 3.56 8.86 4.18
N LEU A 65 3.08 8.23 3.10
CA LEU A 65 3.90 7.87 1.94
C LEU A 65 4.53 9.12 1.31
N ARG A 66 3.75 10.19 1.12
CA ARG A 66 4.28 11.44 0.55
C ARG A 66 5.37 12.06 1.42
N ALA A 67 5.25 11.99 2.74
CA ALA A 67 6.28 12.46 3.66
C ALA A 67 7.57 11.62 3.57
N GLN A 68 7.44 10.28 3.49
CA GLN A 68 8.58 9.37 3.33
C GLN A 68 9.29 9.57 1.99
N PHE A 69 8.53 9.78 0.91
CA PHE A 69 9.04 10.00 -0.44
C PHE A 69 9.24 11.47 -0.82
N ARG A 70 9.51 12.36 0.15
CA ARG A 70 9.78 13.79 -0.12
C ARG A 70 10.93 14.07 -1.09
N ARG A 71 11.87 13.11 -1.24
CA ARG A 71 13.02 13.16 -2.17
C ARG A 71 12.67 12.65 -3.57
N ALA A 72 11.54 11.97 -3.72
CA ALA A 72 11.08 11.45 -5.00
C ALA A 72 10.50 12.58 -5.88
N PRO A 73 10.39 12.35 -7.19
CA PRO A 73 9.74 13.29 -8.11
C PRO A 73 8.32 13.66 -7.68
N ALA A 74 7.92 14.89 -7.96
CA ALA A 74 6.61 15.39 -7.58
C ALA A 74 5.46 14.56 -8.17
N ASP A 75 5.67 14.03 -9.38
CA ASP A 75 4.76 13.20 -10.18
C ASP A 75 4.89 11.69 -9.91
N THR A 76 5.56 11.29 -8.83
CA THR A 76 5.52 9.91 -8.32
C THR A 76 4.08 9.50 -8.06
N VAL A 77 3.69 8.31 -8.54
CA VAL A 77 2.38 7.71 -8.28
C VAL A 77 2.44 6.94 -6.97
N PHE A 78 1.41 7.06 -6.14
CA PHE A 78 1.28 6.35 -4.88
C PHE A 78 0.01 5.51 -4.90
N ILE A 79 0.13 4.23 -4.54
CA ILE A 79 -1.00 3.36 -4.20
C ILE A 79 -1.06 3.34 -2.66
N ALA A 80 -1.98 4.08 -2.08
CA ALA A 80 -2.17 4.21 -0.63
C ALA A 80 -3.38 3.40 -0.16
N GLU A 81 -3.47 3.21 1.15
CA GLU A 81 -4.67 2.64 1.80
C GLU A 81 -5.07 1.27 1.20
N ASN A 82 -4.07 0.40 0.98
CA ASN A 82 -4.21 -0.90 0.31
C ASN A 82 -4.83 -0.84 -1.10
N GLY A 83 -4.69 0.30 -1.78
CA GLY A 83 -5.17 0.49 -3.15
C GLY A 83 -6.53 1.13 -3.28
N THR A 84 -7.19 1.48 -2.18
CA THR A 84 -8.42 2.29 -2.18
C THR A 84 -8.16 3.74 -2.57
N TYR A 85 -6.90 4.20 -2.61
CA TYR A 85 -6.58 5.57 -3.03
C TYR A 85 -5.27 5.63 -3.82
N VAL A 86 -5.37 6.07 -5.07
CA VAL A 86 -4.24 6.22 -5.99
C VAL A 86 -4.07 7.69 -6.35
N VAL A 87 -2.88 8.22 -6.10
CA VAL A 87 -2.60 9.66 -6.23
C VAL A 87 -1.31 9.89 -7.01
N GLN A 88 -1.31 10.89 -7.89
CA GLN A 88 -0.12 11.34 -8.63
C GLN A 88 -0.08 12.87 -8.66
N ASP A 89 1.06 13.48 -8.31
CA ASP A 89 1.19 14.96 -8.29
C ASP A 89 0.09 15.64 -7.45
N GLY A 90 -0.30 15.01 -6.33
CA GLY A 90 -1.39 15.47 -5.47
C GLY A 90 -2.80 15.38 -6.09
N ARG A 91 -2.92 14.88 -7.33
CA ARG A 91 -4.19 14.63 -8.00
C ARG A 91 -4.63 13.18 -7.79
N GLU A 92 -5.88 13.02 -7.37
CA GLU A 92 -6.52 11.71 -7.31
C GLU A 92 -6.63 11.11 -8.72
N LEU A 93 -6.11 9.89 -8.90
CA LEU A 93 -6.27 9.08 -10.10
C LEU A 93 -7.44 8.11 -9.96
N SER A 94 -7.63 7.56 -8.76
CA SER A 94 -8.78 6.75 -8.39
C SER A 94 -8.94 6.70 -6.88
N SER A 95 -10.18 6.58 -6.43
CA SER A 95 -10.52 6.27 -5.04
C SER A 95 -11.65 5.26 -4.98
N ASP A 96 -11.72 4.52 -3.88
CA ASP A 96 -12.83 3.64 -3.55
C ASP A 96 -13.41 4.04 -2.19
N VAL A 97 -14.65 4.56 -2.19
CA VAL A 97 -15.29 5.17 -1.01
C VAL A 97 -16.31 4.20 -0.43
N LEU A 98 -16.18 3.91 0.86
CA LEU A 98 -17.09 3.09 1.64
C LEU A 98 -18.44 3.77 1.86
N ASP A 99 -19.50 2.98 1.82
CA ASP A 99 -20.82 3.43 2.26
C ASP A 99 -20.82 3.74 3.75
N ARG A 100 -21.49 4.84 4.13
CA ARG A 100 -21.53 5.33 5.52
C ARG A 100 -22.17 4.34 6.50
N ASP A 101 -23.12 3.56 6.03
CA ASP A 101 -23.78 2.53 6.84
C ASP A 101 -22.78 1.43 7.23
N VAL A 102 -21.94 1.00 6.29
CA VAL A 102 -20.88 0.00 6.54
C VAL A 102 -19.87 0.51 7.56
N VAL A 103 -19.47 1.78 7.45
CA VAL A 103 -18.60 2.42 8.43
C VAL A 103 -19.25 2.38 9.81
N THR A 104 -20.50 2.79 9.91
CA THR A 104 -21.23 2.83 11.18
C THR A 104 -21.35 1.43 11.80
N GLU A 105 -21.69 0.43 11.01
CA GLU A 105 -21.85 -0.96 11.46
C GLU A 105 -20.53 -1.60 11.91
N ALA A 106 -19.45 -1.44 11.13
CA ALA A 106 -18.15 -2.01 11.45
C ALA A 106 -17.53 -1.34 12.69
N VAL A 107 -17.62 -0.01 12.79
CA VAL A 107 -17.19 0.72 13.99
C VAL A 107 -18.04 0.32 15.20
N GLY A 108 -19.36 0.17 15.03
CA GLY A 108 -20.25 -0.33 16.07
C GLY A 108 -19.84 -1.72 16.59
N THR A 109 -19.50 -2.64 15.68
CA THR A 109 -19.03 -3.99 16.00
C THR A 109 -17.78 -3.96 16.88
N VAL A 110 -16.81 -3.10 16.55
CA VAL A 110 -15.57 -2.99 17.33
C VAL A 110 -15.81 -2.27 18.65
N ARG A 111 -16.67 -1.24 18.70
CA ARG A 111 -17.09 -0.60 19.96
C ARG A 111 -17.72 -1.60 20.93
N GLU A 112 -18.58 -2.51 20.44
CA GLU A 112 -19.15 -3.57 21.26
C GLU A 112 -18.08 -4.54 21.78
N LEU A 113 -17.11 -4.89 20.96
CA LEU A 113 -16.00 -5.76 21.35
C LEU A 113 -15.17 -5.11 22.46
N SER A 114 -14.85 -3.81 22.33
CA SER A 114 -14.15 -3.05 23.37
C SER A 114 -14.97 -2.96 24.65
N ALA A 115 -16.29 -2.75 24.56
CA ALA A 115 -17.18 -2.70 25.72
C ALA A 115 -17.25 -4.03 26.49
N ARG A 116 -16.93 -5.16 25.84
CA ARG A 116 -16.81 -6.49 26.45
C ARG A 116 -15.41 -6.78 27.02
N GLY A 117 -14.49 -5.81 26.96
CA GLY A 117 -13.18 -5.86 27.58
C GLY A 117 -12.01 -6.13 26.62
N ALA A 118 -12.23 -6.16 25.30
CA ALA A 118 -11.13 -6.25 24.35
C ALA A 118 -10.35 -4.93 24.27
N ASP A 119 -9.04 -5.01 24.20
CA ASP A 119 -8.17 -3.84 24.09
C ASP A 119 -7.94 -3.49 22.61
N THR A 120 -8.92 -2.81 22.02
CA THR A 120 -8.94 -2.50 20.58
C THR A 120 -9.06 -1.02 20.28
N GLY A 121 -8.61 -0.61 19.10
CA GLY A 121 -8.73 0.76 18.60
C GLY A 121 -9.24 0.80 17.16
N THR A 122 -9.85 1.91 16.79
CA THR A 122 -10.40 2.14 15.46
C THR A 122 -9.75 3.36 14.83
N VAL A 123 -9.35 3.23 13.57
CA VAL A 123 -8.94 4.33 12.70
C VAL A 123 -9.86 4.36 11.48
N VAL A 124 -10.60 5.45 11.32
CA VAL A 124 -11.39 5.70 10.11
C VAL A 124 -10.54 6.53 9.15
N CYS A 125 -10.26 5.99 7.97
CA CYS A 125 -9.34 6.60 7.01
C CYS A 125 -10.14 7.37 5.97
N GLY A 126 -10.05 8.70 6.02
CA GLY A 126 -10.58 9.58 4.99
C GLY A 126 -9.51 10.04 4.01
N LYS A 127 -9.92 10.67 2.90
CA LYS A 127 -8.98 11.24 1.93
C LYS A 127 -8.18 12.40 2.50
N ARG A 128 -8.75 13.18 3.44
CA ARG A 128 -8.08 14.37 4.00
C ARG A 128 -7.21 14.03 5.21
N SER A 129 -7.70 13.17 6.09
CA SER A 129 -7.06 12.76 7.34
C SER A 129 -7.50 11.36 7.79
N ALA A 130 -6.78 10.79 8.75
CA ALA A 130 -7.27 9.65 9.52
C ALA A 130 -7.93 10.18 10.80
N TYR A 131 -8.96 9.50 11.28
CA TYR A 131 -9.76 9.92 12.42
C TYR A 131 -9.80 8.84 13.48
N VAL A 132 -9.65 9.24 14.74
CA VAL A 132 -9.68 8.35 15.91
C VAL A 132 -10.50 8.95 17.06
N GLU A 133 -11.16 8.07 17.81
CA GLU A 133 -11.79 8.41 19.10
C GLU A 133 -10.84 8.15 20.28
N ARG A 134 -10.18 6.99 20.24
CA ARG A 134 -9.27 6.52 21.28
C ARG A 134 -7.92 7.27 21.18
N THR A 135 -7.44 7.83 22.29
CA THR A 135 -6.26 8.70 22.31
C THR A 135 -5.27 8.44 23.44
N ASP A 136 -5.31 7.27 24.07
CA ASP A 136 -4.23 6.92 24.99
C ASP A 136 -2.88 6.83 24.26
N PRO A 137 -1.76 7.08 24.96
CA PRO A 137 -0.44 7.14 24.32
C PRO A 137 -0.02 5.86 23.61
N ALA A 138 -0.43 4.69 24.12
CA ALA A 138 -0.06 3.40 23.53
C ALA A 138 -0.72 3.25 22.15
N PHE A 139 -2.04 3.46 22.06
CA PHE A 139 -2.73 3.34 20.77
C PHE A 139 -2.25 4.39 19.77
N LEU A 140 -2.06 5.64 20.21
CA LEU A 140 -1.56 6.68 19.31
C LEU A 140 -0.12 6.44 18.82
N ALA A 141 0.71 5.70 19.57
CA ALA A 141 2.03 5.30 19.10
C ALA A 141 1.93 4.36 17.90
N GLU A 142 1.05 3.38 17.97
CA GLU A 142 0.78 2.42 16.88
C GLU A 142 0.20 3.12 15.64
N VAL A 143 -0.78 4.00 15.83
CA VAL A 143 -1.43 4.74 14.74
C VAL A 143 -0.46 5.67 14.01
N ARG A 144 0.40 6.40 14.74
CA ARG A 144 1.32 7.39 14.14
C ARG A 144 2.37 6.77 13.21
N THR A 145 2.62 5.47 13.32
CA THR A 145 3.48 4.73 12.38
C THR A 145 2.91 4.75 10.95
N TYR A 146 1.59 4.71 10.80
CA TYR A 146 0.90 4.55 9.52
C TYR A 146 0.18 5.81 9.04
N TYR A 147 -0.20 6.71 9.97
CA TYR A 147 -1.03 7.89 9.70
C TYR A 147 -0.34 9.19 10.14
N ALA A 148 0.28 9.88 9.18
CA ALA A 148 0.96 11.17 9.41
C ALA A 148 -0.03 12.33 9.63
N ARG A 149 -1.23 12.25 9.05
CA ARG A 149 -2.34 13.15 9.36
C ARG A 149 -3.37 12.38 10.16
N LEU A 150 -3.57 12.85 11.39
CA LEU A 150 -4.42 12.21 12.38
C LEU A 150 -5.20 13.28 13.14
N GLU A 151 -6.52 13.12 13.17
CA GLU A 151 -7.44 13.99 13.90
C GLU A 151 -8.18 13.19 14.97
N GLN A 152 -8.22 13.75 16.18
CA GLN A 152 -9.08 13.24 17.25
C GLN A 152 -10.46 13.85 17.08
N VAL A 153 -11.50 13.01 17.11
CA VAL A 153 -12.90 13.43 16.98
C VAL A 153 -13.76 12.77 18.05
N GLU A 154 -14.94 13.33 18.30
CA GLU A 154 -15.91 12.76 19.25
C GLU A 154 -16.60 11.51 18.69
N ASP A 155 -16.88 11.50 17.39
CA ASP A 155 -17.48 10.36 16.69
C ASP A 155 -16.84 10.21 15.30
N VAL A 156 -16.07 9.15 15.10
CA VAL A 156 -15.42 8.87 13.81
C VAL A 156 -16.40 8.55 12.69
N THR A 157 -17.64 8.16 13.01
CA THR A 157 -18.68 7.86 12.01
C THR A 157 -19.32 9.12 11.43
N ALA A 158 -19.22 10.25 12.14
CA ALA A 158 -19.87 11.52 11.80
C ALA A 158 -18.96 12.51 11.05
N VAL A 159 -17.72 12.14 10.72
CA VAL A 159 -16.75 13.03 10.05
C VAL A 159 -17.16 13.34 8.61
N ASP A 160 -16.99 14.60 8.20
CA ASP A 160 -17.24 15.06 6.83
C ASP A 160 -16.03 14.80 5.92
N ASP A 161 -15.83 13.56 5.47
CA ASP A 161 -14.75 13.16 4.56
C ASP A 161 -15.21 12.00 3.66
N ASP A 162 -14.51 11.75 2.55
CA ASP A 162 -14.69 10.52 1.78
C ASP A 162 -13.93 9.39 2.48
N LEU A 163 -14.65 8.45 3.08
CA LEU A 163 -14.07 7.36 3.87
C LEU A 163 -13.68 6.21 2.95
N ILE A 164 -12.40 5.86 2.93
CA ILE A 164 -11.80 4.97 1.93
C ILE A 164 -11.30 3.65 2.52
N LYS A 165 -11.11 3.59 3.85
CA LYS A 165 -10.70 2.38 4.57
C LYS A 165 -11.06 2.48 6.04
N LEU A 166 -11.36 1.35 6.67
CA LEU A 166 -11.38 1.21 8.13
C LEU A 166 -10.21 0.34 8.55
N ALA A 167 -9.46 0.76 9.56
CA ALA A 167 -8.39 -0.03 10.15
C ALA A 167 -8.65 -0.21 11.65
N PHE A 168 -8.58 -1.46 12.10
CA PHE A 168 -8.82 -1.81 13.49
C PHE A 168 -7.58 -2.45 14.07
N TYR A 169 -7.19 -1.98 15.26
CA TYR A 169 -6.01 -2.45 15.99
C TYR A 169 -6.42 -3.28 17.20
N ASP A 170 -5.67 -4.35 17.49
CA ASP A 170 -5.81 -5.16 18.69
C ASP A 170 -4.46 -5.30 19.42
N PHE A 171 -4.40 -4.91 20.70
CA PHE A 171 -3.20 -5.06 21.53
C PHE A 171 -2.90 -6.53 21.88
N GLY A 172 -3.86 -7.43 21.71
CA GLY A 172 -3.70 -8.87 21.67
C GLY A 172 -3.34 -9.36 20.27
N ARG A 173 -4.10 -10.33 19.72
CA ARG A 173 -3.87 -10.89 18.38
C ARG A 173 -5.12 -10.70 17.54
N ALA A 174 -5.03 -9.92 16.47
CA ALA A 174 -6.21 -9.55 15.69
C ALA A 174 -6.89 -10.75 15.03
N GLU A 175 -6.14 -11.80 14.69
CA GLU A 175 -6.66 -13.06 14.15
C GLU A 175 -7.59 -13.80 15.14
N GLU A 176 -7.42 -13.58 16.45
CA GLU A 176 -8.17 -14.28 17.51
C GLU A 176 -9.41 -13.50 17.98
N SER A 177 -9.49 -12.20 17.65
CA SER A 177 -10.52 -11.27 18.17
C SER A 177 -11.20 -10.46 17.07
N LEU A 178 -10.52 -9.49 16.47
CA LEU A 178 -11.05 -8.58 15.46
C LEU A 178 -11.48 -9.32 14.18
N ALA A 179 -10.64 -10.23 13.67
CA ALA A 179 -10.94 -10.95 12.43
C ALA A 179 -12.20 -11.83 12.57
N PRO A 180 -12.39 -12.61 13.65
CA PRO A 180 -13.67 -13.30 13.91
C PRO A 180 -14.87 -12.35 14.03
N ALA A 181 -14.71 -11.21 14.72
CA ALA A 181 -15.78 -10.23 14.91
C ALA A 181 -16.20 -9.55 13.59
N LEU A 182 -15.23 -9.26 12.72
CA LEU A 182 -15.45 -8.61 11.43
C LEU A 182 -15.71 -9.60 10.28
N LYS A 183 -15.57 -10.91 10.52
CA LYS A 183 -15.84 -11.96 9.53
C LYS A 183 -17.18 -11.82 8.79
N PRO A 184 -18.30 -11.42 9.42
CA PRO A 184 -19.57 -11.22 8.71
C PRO A 184 -19.48 -10.20 7.57
N PHE A 185 -18.65 -9.16 7.71
CA PHE A 185 -18.42 -8.17 6.64
C PHE A 185 -17.74 -8.79 5.42
N GLY A 186 -16.98 -9.88 5.60
CA GLY A 186 -16.31 -10.60 4.51
C GLY A 186 -17.24 -11.18 3.44
N VAL A 187 -18.57 -11.13 3.65
CA VAL A 187 -19.56 -11.51 2.64
C VAL A 187 -19.73 -10.43 1.57
N THR A 188 -19.66 -9.15 1.97
CA THR A 188 -19.94 -8.00 1.10
C THR A 188 -18.75 -7.08 0.90
N HIS A 189 -17.73 -7.19 1.75
CA HIS A 189 -16.56 -6.33 1.82
C HIS A 189 -15.28 -7.15 1.88
N GLN A 190 -14.16 -6.53 1.57
CA GLN A 190 -12.84 -7.12 1.78
C GLN A 190 -12.43 -6.89 3.24
N VAL A 191 -12.20 -7.99 3.97
CA VAL A 191 -11.65 -7.98 5.33
C VAL A 191 -10.28 -8.66 5.28
N VAL A 192 -9.22 -7.94 5.61
CA VAL A 192 -7.85 -8.42 5.44
C VAL A 192 -7.03 -8.19 6.71
N LEU A 193 -6.24 -9.20 7.10
CA LEU A 193 -5.20 -9.02 8.11
C LEU A 193 -4.03 -8.26 7.45
N SER A 194 -3.81 -7.02 7.88
CA SER A 194 -2.75 -6.13 7.39
C SER A 194 -1.53 -6.08 8.33
N GLY A 195 -1.46 -7.03 9.24
CA GLY A 195 -0.37 -7.29 10.18
C GLY A 195 -0.88 -8.20 11.30
N GLU A 196 -0.02 -8.51 12.28
CA GLU A 196 -0.41 -9.35 13.44
C GLU A 196 -1.53 -8.72 14.28
N HIS A 197 -1.55 -7.39 14.34
CA HIS A 197 -2.45 -6.59 15.19
C HIS A 197 -3.51 -5.81 14.41
N TRP A 198 -3.49 -5.84 13.08
CA TRP A 198 -4.32 -4.96 12.25
C TRP A 198 -5.27 -5.75 11.35
N VAL A 199 -6.54 -5.32 11.34
CA VAL A 199 -7.56 -5.76 10.37
C VAL A 199 -8.10 -4.55 9.64
N ASP A 200 -8.03 -4.60 8.30
CA ASP A 200 -8.61 -3.57 7.44
C ASP A 200 -9.94 -4.04 6.84
N VAL A 201 -10.90 -3.14 6.73
CA VAL A 201 -12.17 -3.32 6.02
C VAL A 201 -12.28 -2.29 4.89
N MET A 202 -12.55 -2.78 3.68
CA MET A 202 -12.62 -2.01 2.44
C MET A 202 -13.73 -2.54 1.53
N ASN A 203 -14.09 -1.80 0.48
CA ASN A 203 -15.05 -2.27 -0.53
C ASN A 203 -14.61 -3.57 -1.20
N PRO A 204 -15.56 -4.38 -1.71
CA PRO A 204 -15.25 -5.64 -2.36
C PRO A 204 -14.38 -5.41 -3.60
N GLY A 205 -13.23 -6.11 -3.66
CA GLY A 205 -12.28 -6.00 -4.75
C GLY A 205 -11.26 -4.87 -4.61
N ALA A 206 -11.35 -4.06 -3.55
CA ALA A 206 -10.35 -3.05 -3.23
C ALA A 206 -9.08 -3.68 -2.61
N ASN A 207 -8.05 -3.85 -3.43
CA ASN A 207 -6.75 -4.34 -3.01
C ASN A 207 -5.62 -3.76 -3.88
N LYS A 208 -4.37 -3.94 -3.42
CA LYS A 208 -3.18 -3.48 -4.14
C LYS A 208 -3.12 -4.05 -5.56
N GLY A 209 -3.51 -5.31 -5.74
CA GLY A 209 -3.53 -5.94 -7.07
C GLY A 209 -4.50 -5.26 -8.05
N ALA A 210 -5.71 -4.90 -7.60
CA ALA A 210 -6.66 -4.14 -8.40
C ALA A 210 -6.11 -2.75 -8.76
N ALA A 211 -5.50 -2.05 -7.79
CA ALA A 211 -4.89 -0.75 -8.02
C ALA A 211 -3.72 -0.81 -9.02
N VAL A 212 -2.85 -1.84 -8.92
CA VAL A 212 -1.74 -2.05 -9.87
C VAL A 212 -2.28 -2.33 -11.27
N ARG A 213 -3.31 -3.17 -11.44
CA ARG A 213 -3.95 -3.40 -12.75
C ARG A 213 -4.57 -2.12 -13.33
N GLY A 214 -5.21 -1.30 -12.49
CA GLY A 214 -5.73 -0.01 -12.90
C GLY A 214 -4.63 0.94 -13.39
N LEU A 215 -3.51 0.99 -12.66
CA LEU A 215 -2.33 1.78 -13.04
C LEU A 215 -1.70 1.28 -14.34
N GLN A 216 -1.51 -0.03 -14.49
CA GLN A 216 -1.05 -0.68 -15.71
C GLN A 216 -1.90 -0.30 -16.93
N GLY A 217 -3.23 -0.38 -16.79
CA GLY A 217 -4.17 0.00 -17.85
C GLY A 217 -4.05 1.48 -18.24
N ARG A 218 -3.96 2.39 -17.25
CA ARG A 218 -3.76 3.82 -17.49
C ARG A 218 -2.44 4.13 -18.22
N LEU A 219 -1.37 3.39 -17.91
CA LEU A 219 -0.04 3.63 -18.47
C LEU A 219 0.26 2.83 -19.75
N GLY A 220 -0.64 1.92 -20.14
CA GLY A 220 -0.40 0.97 -21.23
C GLY A 220 0.81 0.05 -20.95
N ILE A 221 0.99 -0.36 -19.70
CA ILE A 221 2.09 -1.23 -19.26
C ILE A 221 1.53 -2.62 -18.98
N THR A 222 2.18 -3.66 -19.52
CA THR A 222 1.73 -5.05 -19.34
C THR A 222 2.33 -5.71 -18.09
N PRO A 223 1.78 -6.86 -17.63
CA PRO A 223 2.39 -7.66 -16.57
C PRO A 223 3.84 -8.06 -16.86
N ASP A 224 4.21 -8.33 -18.12
CA ASP A 224 5.58 -8.68 -18.53
C ASP A 224 6.59 -7.54 -18.37
N GLN A 225 6.09 -6.30 -18.34
CA GLN A 225 6.86 -5.08 -18.13
C GLN A 225 6.79 -4.58 -16.68
N THR A 226 6.18 -5.35 -15.78
CA THR A 226 5.95 -4.96 -14.40
C THR A 226 6.77 -5.82 -13.45
N VAL A 227 7.37 -5.19 -12.44
CA VAL A 227 7.99 -5.82 -11.27
C VAL A 227 7.16 -5.48 -10.04
N VAL A 228 6.90 -6.46 -9.18
CA VAL A 228 6.25 -6.24 -7.88
C VAL A 228 7.02 -6.92 -6.75
N PHE A 229 7.05 -6.27 -5.59
CA PHE A 229 7.61 -6.81 -4.35
C PHE A 229 6.57 -6.74 -3.24
N GLY A 230 6.48 -7.80 -2.42
CA GLY A 230 5.62 -7.83 -1.24
C GLY A 230 6.03 -8.93 -0.26
N ASP A 231 5.46 -8.88 0.94
CA ASP A 231 5.81 -9.79 2.02
C ASP A 231 4.62 -10.30 2.84
N TYR A 232 3.48 -9.59 2.86
CA TYR A 232 2.34 -9.95 3.70
C TYR A 232 1.03 -10.14 2.94
N LEU A 233 -0.03 -10.62 3.62
CA LEU A 233 -1.26 -11.10 3.00
C LEU A 233 -2.03 -10.06 2.17
N ASN A 234 -1.86 -8.76 2.48
CA ASN A 234 -2.41 -7.66 1.66
C ASN A 234 -1.69 -7.45 0.31
N ASP A 235 -0.59 -8.16 0.06
CA ASP A 235 0.13 -8.18 -1.22
C ASP A 235 -0.24 -9.37 -2.11
N LEU A 236 -1.07 -10.30 -1.63
CA LEU A 236 -1.31 -11.58 -2.29
C LEU A 236 -1.82 -11.39 -3.73
N GLU A 237 -2.81 -10.52 -3.92
CA GLU A 237 -3.37 -10.20 -5.24
C GLU A 237 -2.39 -9.40 -6.12
N MET A 238 -1.47 -8.65 -5.51
CA MET A 238 -0.43 -7.90 -6.23
C MET A 238 0.56 -8.86 -6.90
N MET A 239 0.87 -10.00 -6.28
CA MET A 239 1.80 -10.99 -6.83
C MET A 239 1.37 -11.56 -8.19
N ASP A 240 0.07 -11.53 -8.51
CA ASP A 240 -0.50 -11.99 -9.79
C ASP A 240 -0.47 -10.93 -10.90
N THR A 241 -0.16 -9.68 -10.57
CA THR A 241 -0.25 -8.56 -11.52
C THR A 241 0.96 -8.43 -12.43
N ALA A 242 2.02 -9.20 -12.16
CA ALA A 242 3.31 -9.04 -12.80
C ALA A 242 3.98 -10.39 -13.08
N THR A 243 4.74 -10.42 -14.17
CA THR A 243 5.60 -11.56 -14.51
C THR A 243 6.83 -11.60 -13.61
N TRP A 244 7.27 -10.45 -13.10
CA TRP A 244 8.39 -10.30 -12.19
C TRP A 244 7.90 -10.03 -10.78
N SER A 245 7.17 -10.97 -10.18
CA SER A 245 6.76 -10.91 -8.79
C SER A 245 7.79 -11.54 -7.86
N PHE A 246 8.10 -10.84 -6.77
CA PHE A 246 9.09 -11.22 -5.77
C PHE A 246 8.46 -11.22 -4.37
N ALA A 247 8.51 -12.37 -3.71
CA ALA A 247 8.29 -12.44 -2.28
C ALA A 247 9.61 -12.18 -1.55
N MET A 248 9.58 -11.34 -0.52
CA MET A 248 10.74 -11.13 0.35
C MET A 248 11.10 -12.41 1.12
N ALA A 249 12.36 -12.58 1.52
CA ALA A 249 12.75 -13.79 2.27
C ALA A 249 12.02 -13.93 3.61
N ASN A 250 11.67 -12.80 4.23
CA ASN A 250 10.84 -12.68 5.44
C ASN A 250 9.32 -12.78 5.19
N ALA A 251 8.89 -12.99 3.95
CA ALA A 251 7.48 -12.98 3.58
C ALA A 251 6.70 -14.15 4.20
N HIS A 252 5.41 -13.89 4.42
CA HIS A 252 4.41 -14.89 4.79
C HIS A 252 4.46 -16.09 3.82
N PRO A 253 4.29 -17.35 4.29
CA PRO A 253 4.35 -18.54 3.44
C PRO A 253 3.49 -18.46 2.19
N ASP A 254 2.27 -17.94 2.29
CA ASP A 254 1.35 -17.82 1.14
C ASP A 254 1.86 -16.84 0.07
N ILE A 255 2.58 -15.79 0.47
CA ILE A 255 3.20 -14.84 -0.46
C ILE A 255 4.37 -15.50 -1.18
N ARG A 256 5.19 -16.27 -0.45
CA ARG A 256 6.29 -17.06 -1.05
C ARG A 256 5.80 -18.13 -2.01
N LEU A 257 4.65 -18.75 -1.73
CA LEU A 257 4.01 -19.71 -2.62
C LEU A 257 3.42 -19.06 -3.87
N ARG A 258 2.93 -17.82 -3.75
CA ARG A 258 2.28 -17.10 -4.84
C ARG A 258 3.25 -16.41 -5.78
N ALA A 259 4.31 -15.80 -5.25
CA ALA A 259 5.29 -15.08 -6.04
C ALA A 259 6.09 -16.01 -6.97
N ARG A 260 6.52 -15.48 -8.11
CA ARG A 260 7.30 -16.24 -9.10
C ARG A 260 8.79 -16.33 -8.74
N ASN A 261 9.26 -15.43 -7.89
CA ASN A 261 10.65 -15.31 -7.49
C ASN A 261 10.76 -14.98 -6.00
N LEU A 262 11.95 -15.18 -5.44
CA LEU A 262 12.30 -14.76 -4.09
C LEU A 262 13.34 -13.64 -4.15
N ALA A 263 13.17 -12.63 -3.30
CA ALA A 263 14.15 -11.59 -3.02
C ALA A 263 14.78 -11.81 -1.63
N PRO A 264 15.98 -11.25 -1.35
CA PRO A 264 16.55 -11.25 0.00
C PRO A 264 15.62 -10.57 1.02
N ALA A 265 15.93 -10.66 2.31
CA ALA A 265 15.11 -10.01 3.33
C ALA A 265 15.18 -8.48 3.21
N HIS A 266 14.17 -7.77 3.70
CA HIS A 266 14.19 -6.30 3.71
C HIS A 266 15.36 -5.73 4.54
N THR A 267 15.76 -6.43 5.61
CA THR A 267 16.94 -6.13 6.43
C THR A 267 18.28 -6.32 5.70
N GLU A 268 18.26 -6.93 4.51
CA GLU A 268 19.43 -7.18 3.66
C GLU A 268 19.37 -6.35 2.36
N ASN A 269 18.59 -5.26 2.35
CA ASN A 269 18.35 -4.44 1.15
C ASN A 269 17.81 -5.25 -0.05
N GLY A 270 16.89 -6.19 0.21
CA GLY A 270 16.40 -7.15 -0.80
C GLY A 270 15.80 -6.50 -2.04
N VAL A 271 14.95 -5.47 -1.89
CA VAL A 271 14.37 -4.75 -3.04
C VAL A 271 15.46 -4.05 -3.86
N VAL A 272 16.35 -3.31 -3.19
CA VAL A 272 17.41 -2.51 -3.85
C VAL A 272 18.38 -3.42 -4.61
N SER A 273 18.85 -4.49 -3.97
CA SER A 273 19.78 -5.45 -4.59
C SER A 273 19.15 -6.20 -5.77
N THR A 274 17.89 -6.63 -5.64
CA THR A 274 17.16 -7.30 -6.71
C THR A 274 16.96 -6.38 -7.92
N LEU A 275 16.49 -5.15 -7.69
CA LEU A 275 16.32 -4.17 -8.75
C LEU A 275 17.64 -3.76 -9.40
N ALA A 276 18.71 -3.58 -8.63
CA ALA A 276 20.03 -3.28 -9.17
C ALA A 276 20.52 -4.40 -10.11
N ALA A 277 20.32 -5.67 -9.74
CA ALA A 277 20.65 -6.82 -10.57
C ALA A 277 19.79 -6.88 -11.84
N LEU A 278 18.46 -6.73 -11.71
CA LEU A 278 17.52 -6.76 -12.84
C LEU A 278 17.79 -5.66 -13.88
N LEU A 279 18.16 -4.47 -13.42
CA LEU A 279 18.43 -3.34 -14.31
C LEU A 279 19.86 -3.38 -14.90
N GLY A 280 20.75 -4.26 -14.42
CA GLY A 280 22.15 -4.35 -14.85
C GLY A 280 22.99 -3.12 -14.43
N PRO A 281 24.15 -2.83 -15.04
CA PRO A 281 24.82 -1.52 -14.95
C PRO A 281 24.20 -0.47 -15.88
N VAL A 282 24.58 0.81 -15.70
CA VAL A 282 24.24 1.90 -16.65
C VAL A 282 25.11 1.78 -17.88
#